data_AF-A0A179V952-F1
#
_entry.id   AF-A0A179V952-F1
#
_cell.length_a   1.000
_cell.length_b   1.000
_cell.length_c   1.000
_cell.angle_alpha   90.00
_cell.angle_beta   90.00
_cell.angle_gamma   90.00
#
_symmetry.space_group_name_H-M   'P 1'
#
loop_
_entity.id
_entity.type
_entity.pdbx_description
1 polymer ?
#
loop_
_entity_poly.entity_id
_entity_poly.type
_entity_poly.pdbx_seq_one_letter_code
_entity_poly.pdbx_strand_id
1 'polypeptide(L)'
;MERDLLQAGYSFSDIGTRLTLSQFVHFVVYSPPGTAVYHKVHEGWTVNDHLMAQVLDAVRQQVWMHTVDALKPPELQEFRPQLTPRPGVVYRTVAREPDGMTINDYLQRIGEEA
;
A
#
# COMPACT_ATOMS: atom_id res chain seq x y z
N MET A 1 0.40 10.50 16.06
CA MET A 1 -0.18 11.72 16.68
C MET A 1 0.85 12.53 17.41
N GLU A 2 1.41 12.11 18.56
CA GLU A 2 2.43 12.90 19.27
C GLU A 2 3.65 13.23 18.40
N ARG A 3 4.18 12.22 17.71
CA ARG A 3 5.27 12.36 16.74
C ARG A 3 4.95 13.42 15.66
N ASP A 4 3.72 13.43 15.15
CA ASP A 4 3.33 14.34 14.07
C ASP A 4 3.17 15.79 14.59
N LEU A 5 2.72 15.96 15.84
CA LEU A 5 2.71 17.27 16.51
C LEU A 5 4.13 17.79 16.74
N LEU A 6 5.03 16.94 17.26
CA LEU A 6 6.43 17.31 17.49
C LEU A 6 7.15 17.70 16.20
N GLN A 7 6.87 16.98 15.10
CA GLN A 7 7.42 17.32 13.78
C GLN A 7 6.90 18.67 13.26
N ALA A 8 5.68 19.05 13.62
CA ALA A 8 5.12 20.37 13.35
C ALA A 8 5.61 21.46 14.34
N GLY A 9 6.47 21.11 15.30
CA GLY A 9 7.00 22.03 16.31
C GLY A 9 6.07 22.29 17.50
N TYR A 10 5.06 21.44 17.70
CA TYR A 10 4.08 21.55 18.78
C TYR A 10 4.14 20.35 19.72
N SER A 11 3.79 20.59 20.98
CA SER A 11 3.55 19.56 22.00
C SER A 11 2.05 19.47 22.32
N PHE A 12 1.61 18.41 23.00
CA PHE A 12 0.22 18.31 23.46
C PHE A 12 -0.17 19.45 24.43
N SER A 13 0.78 19.95 25.23
CA SER A 13 0.56 21.09 26.13
C SER A 13 0.33 22.42 25.40
N ASP A 14 0.70 22.50 24.11
CA ASP A 14 0.46 23.69 23.31
C ASP A 14 -1.00 23.80 22.84
N ILE A 15 -1.80 22.75 23.00
CA ILE A 15 -3.23 22.74 22.65
C ILE A 15 -4.00 23.60 23.64
N GLY A 16 -4.75 24.58 23.12
CA GLY A 16 -5.48 25.58 23.90
C GLY A 16 -4.64 26.79 24.32
N THR A 17 -3.33 26.78 24.07
CA THR A 17 -2.43 27.91 24.38
C THR A 17 -1.84 28.51 23.10
N ARG A 18 -0.89 27.82 22.45
CA ARG A 18 -0.28 28.24 21.17
C ARG A 18 -1.01 27.70 19.96
N LEU A 19 -1.67 26.55 20.12
CA LEU A 19 -2.47 25.89 19.10
C LEU A 19 -3.94 25.95 19.53
N THR A 20 -4.76 26.72 18.83
CA THR A 20 -6.21 26.77 19.16
C THR A 20 -6.88 25.42 18.90
N LEU A 21 -7.99 25.15 19.58
CA LEU A 21 -8.73 23.89 19.37
C LEU A 21 -9.14 23.70 17.90
N SER A 22 -9.55 24.78 17.22
CA SER A 22 -9.90 24.75 15.79
C SER A 22 -8.69 24.35 14.92
N GLN A 23 -7.51 24.93 15.17
CA GLN A 23 -6.29 24.57 14.45
C GLN A 23 -5.87 23.12 14.70
N PHE A 24 -6.04 22.62 15.92
CA PHE A 24 -5.80 21.21 16.24
C PHE A 24 -6.76 20.28 15.48
N VAL A 25 -8.05 20.60 15.45
CA VAL A 25 -9.04 19.82 14.68
C VAL A 25 -8.69 19.82 13.19
N HIS A 26 -8.32 20.98 12.63
CA HIS A 26 -7.86 21.05 11.23
C HIS A 26 -6.62 20.20 10.97
N PHE A 27 -5.65 20.20 11.89
CA PHE A 27 -4.44 19.37 11.79
C PHE A 27 -4.78 17.87 11.74
N VAL A 28 -5.79 17.43 12.50
CA VAL A 28 -6.21 16.03 12.54
C VAL A 28 -7.00 15.64 11.30
N VAL A 29 -8.02 16.44 10.95
CA VAL A 29 -8.96 16.15 9.85
C VAL A 29 -8.31 16.24 8.48
N TYR A 30 -7.38 17.19 8.29
CA TYR A 30 -6.66 17.40 7.04
C TYR A 30 -5.20 16.93 7.11
N SER A 31 -4.93 15.92 7.96
CA SER A 31 -3.60 15.36 8.09
C SER A 31 -3.09 14.84 6.74
N PRO A 32 -1.82 15.13 6.35
CA PRO A 32 -1.27 14.63 5.09
C PRO A 32 -1.22 13.09 5.04
N PRO A 33 -1.39 12.47 3.85
CA PRO A 33 -1.21 11.04 3.65
C PRO A 33 0.17 10.57 4.16
N GLY A 34 0.22 9.41 4.80
CA GLY A 34 1.46 8.85 5.35
C GLY A 34 1.84 9.32 6.76
N THR A 35 1.09 10.27 7.35
CA THR A 35 1.27 10.63 8.77
C THR A 35 0.59 9.62 9.69
N ALA A 36 1.05 9.51 10.94
CA ALA A 36 0.44 8.53 11.86
C ALA A 36 -0.99 8.93 12.27
N VAL A 37 -1.33 10.22 12.19
CA VAL A 37 -2.72 10.69 12.34
C VAL A 37 -3.58 10.26 11.15
N TYR A 38 -3.08 10.42 9.92
CA TYR A 38 -3.82 10.05 8.72
C TYR A 38 -4.21 8.56 8.73
N HIS A 39 -3.26 7.66 8.98
CA HIS A 39 -3.53 6.22 9.04
C HIS A 39 -4.61 5.91 10.09
N LYS A 40 -4.50 6.51 11.27
CA LYS A 40 -5.45 6.24 12.37
C LYS A 40 -6.86 6.79 12.10
N VAL A 41 -6.97 7.93 11.41
CA VAL A 41 -8.25 8.61 11.15
C VAL A 41 -8.94 8.07 9.90
N HIS A 42 -8.19 7.80 8.83
CA HIS A 42 -8.74 7.45 7.51
C HIS A 42 -8.66 5.97 7.17
N GLU A 43 -7.62 5.27 7.65
CA GLU A 43 -7.38 3.85 7.30
C GLU A 43 -7.79 2.91 8.44
N GLY A 44 -8.13 3.44 9.62
CA GLY A 44 -8.57 2.65 10.78
C GLY A 44 -7.48 1.77 11.40
N TRP A 45 -6.28 1.76 10.81
CA TRP A 45 -5.10 1.05 11.28
C TRP A 45 -4.04 2.05 11.74
N THR A 46 -3.29 1.68 12.77
CA THR A 46 -2.12 2.46 13.18
C THR A 46 -0.94 2.14 12.28
N VAL A 47 0.08 2.99 12.28
CA VAL A 47 1.35 2.74 11.58
C VAL A 47 1.94 1.38 11.99
N ASN A 48 1.82 1.00 13.26
CA ASN A 48 2.30 -0.29 13.75
C ASN A 48 1.52 -1.46 13.13
N ASP A 49 0.21 -1.32 12.93
CA ASP A 49 -0.61 -2.36 12.29
C ASP A 49 -0.21 -2.53 10.82
N HIS A 50 0.05 -1.43 10.11
CA HIS A 50 0.56 -1.48 8.73
C HIS A 50 1.95 -2.14 8.64
N LEU A 51 2.85 -1.79 9.56
CA LEU A 51 4.19 -2.40 9.62
C LEU A 51 4.11 -3.88 9.96
N MET A 52 3.26 -4.27 10.91
CA MET A 52 3.07 -5.67 11.29
C MET A 52 2.47 -6.48 10.14
N ALA A 53 1.51 -5.92 9.41
CA ALA A 53 0.96 -6.54 8.21
C ALA A 53 2.03 -6.73 7.13
N GLN A 54 2.92 -5.75 6.91
CA GLN A 54 4.06 -5.90 5.99
C GLN A 54 4.99 -7.05 6.40
N VAL A 55 5.29 -7.17 7.70
CA VAL A 55 6.11 -8.28 8.22
C VAL A 55 5.40 -9.61 7.99
N LEU A 56 4.12 -9.71 8.30
CA LEU A 56 3.33 -10.93 8.10
C LEU A 56 3.26 -11.33 6.62
N ASP A 57 3.05 -10.36 5.73
CA ASP A 57 3.04 -10.57 4.28
C ASP A 57 4.40 -11.10 3.80
N ALA A 58 5.51 -10.51 4.27
CA ALA A 58 6.87 -10.95 3.93
C ALA A 58 7.15 -12.37 4.44
N VAL A 59 6.75 -12.70 5.68
CA VAL A 59 6.93 -14.04 6.25
C VAL A 59 6.12 -15.09 5.48
N ARG A 60 4.85 -14.80 5.15
CA ARG A 60 4.02 -15.70 4.33
C ARG A 60 4.64 -15.95 2.96
N GLN A 61 5.12 -14.90 2.32
CA GLN A 61 5.81 -14.98 1.04
C GLN A 61 7.08 -15.84 1.15
N GLN A 62 7.89 -15.64 2.19
CA GLN A 62 9.11 -16.40 2.41
C GLN A 62 8.84 -17.89 2.63
N VAL A 63 7.84 -18.23 3.46
CA VAL A 63 7.44 -19.62 3.68
C VAL A 63 6.97 -20.25 2.37
N TRP A 64 6.14 -19.53 1.59
CA TRP A 64 5.66 -20.03 0.30
C TRP A 64 6.81 -20.26 -0.70
N MET A 65 7.83 -19.39 -0.74
CA MET A 65 9.00 -19.55 -1.62
C MET A 65 9.75 -20.87 -1.42
N HIS A 66 9.62 -21.48 -0.23
CA HIS A 66 10.22 -22.78 0.08
C HIS A 66 9.29 -23.98 -0.18
N THR A 67 8.12 -23.77 -0.79
CA THR A 67 7.17 -24.83 -1.12
C THR A 67 7.31 -25.31 -2.56
N VAL A 68 6.80 -26.51 -2.85
CA VAL A 68 6.73 -27.05 -4.21
C VAL A 68 5.90 -26.15 -5.14
N ASP A 69 4.91 -25.45 -4.59
CA ASP A 69 4.05 -24.53 -5.35
C ASP A 69 4.85 -23.36 -5.94
N ALA A 70 5.84 -22.84 -5.21
CA ALA A 70 6.68 -21.74 -5.70
C ALA A 70 7.58 -22.12 -6.89
N LEU A 71 7.88 -23.41 -7.07
CA LEU A 71 8.67 -23.90 -8.20
C LEU A 71 7.87 -24.01 -9.50
N LYS A 72 6.53 -23.96 -9.42
CA LYS A 72 5.66 -24.06 -10.59
C LYS A 72 5.70 -22.76 -11.42
N PRO A 73 5.42 -22.82 -12.73
CA PRO A 73 5.16 -21.63 -13.53
C PRO A 73 4.08 -20.74 -12.89
N PRO A 74 4.16 -19.39 -13.01
CA PRO A 74 3.25 -18.47 -12.35
C PRO A 74 1.75 -18.74 -12.59
N GLU A 75 1.41 -19.30 -13.74
CA GLU A 75 0.05 -19.63 -14.15
C GLU A 75 -0.55 -20.82 -13.38
N LEU A 76 0.32 -21.68 -12.83
CA LEU A 76 -0.05 -22.90 -12.10
C LEU A 76 0.15 -22.76 -10.58
N GLN A 77 0.47 -21.55 -10.11
CA GLN A 77 0.65 -21.25 -8.69
C GLN A 77 -0.71 -20.93 -8.06
N GLU A 78 -1.23 -21.85 -7.26
CA GLU A 78 -2.56 -21.70 -6.64
C GLU A 78 -2.48 -21.07 -5.24
N PHE A 79 -1.39 -21.32 -4.52
CA PHE A 79 -1.26 -20.97 -3.09
C PHE A 79 -0.35 -19.78 -2.85
N ARG A 80 -0.06 -18.98 -3.90
CA ARG A 80 0.71 -17.76 -3.74
C ARG A 80 -0.02 -16.84 -2.73
N PRO A 81 0.64 -16.44 -1.64
CA PRO A 81 0.00 -15.65 -0.61
C PRO A 81 -0.36 -14.27 -1.15
N GLN A 82 -1.56 -13.81 -0.80
CA GLN A 82 -2.03 -12.47 -1.11
C GLN A 82 -1.67 -11.53 0.04
N LEU A 83 -1.51 -10.25 -0.29
CA LEU A 83 -1.29 -9.21 0.72
C LEU A 83 -2.46 -9.19 1.70
N THR A 84 -2.15 -9.03 2.98
CA THR A 84 -3.17 -8.88 4.03
C THR A 84 -4.00 -7.62 3.71
N PRO A 85 -5.35 -7.73 3.63
CA PRO A 85 -6.19 -6.61 3.28
C PRO A 85 -6.13 -5.53 4.37
N ARG A 86 -5.66 -4.34 3.99
CA ARG A 86 -5.55 -3.14 4.83
C ARG A 86 -6.81 -2.30 4.63
N PRO A 87 -7.55 -1.96 5.69
CA PRO A 87 -8.69 -1.07 5.58
C PRO A 87 -8.25 0.32 5.09
N GLY A 88 -9.09 0.98 4.29
CA GLY A 88 -8.82 2.30 3.72
C GLY A 88 -7.74 2.38 2.64
N VAL A 89 -6.94 1.32 2.44
CA VAL A 89 -5.94 1.27 1.37
C VAL A 89 -6.57 0.67 0.11
N VAL A 90 -6.68 1.48 -0.94
CA VAL A 90 -7.04 0.99 -2.27
C VAL A 90 -5.80 0.36 -2.89
N TYR A 91 -5.76 -0.97 -2.95
CA TYR A 91 -4.74 -1.67 -3.72
C TYR A 91 -4.96 -1.37 -5.19
N ARG A 92 -3.98 -0.72 -5.84
CA ARG A 92 -3.97 -0.66 -7.30
C ARG A 92 -3.80 -2.09 -7.79
N THR A 93 -4.90 -2.70 -8.24
CA THR A 93 -4.81 -3.90 -9.06
C THR A 93 -4.12 -3.48 -10.34
N VAL A 94 -2.87 -3.90 -10.50
CA VAL A 94 -2.22 -3.90 -11.82
C VAL A 94 -2.99 -4.95 -12.60
N ALA A 95 -4.09 -4.56 -13.24
CA ALA A 95 -4.67 -5.37 -14.30
C ALA A 95 -3.52 -5.58 -15.29
N ARG A 96 -3.20 -6.84 -15.60
CA ARG A 96 -2.30 -7.17 -16.71
C ARG A 96 -2.86 -6.42 -17.91
N GLU A 97 -2.16 -5.38 -18.36
CA GLU A 97 -2.50 -4.76 -19.64
C GLU A 97 -2.52 -5.92 -20.64
N PRO A 98 -3.64 -6.14 -21.36
CA PRO A 98 -3.70 -7.22 -22.32
C PRO A 98 -2.51 -7.04 -23.26
N ASP A 99 -1.69 -8.10 -23.42
CA ASP A 99 -0.46 -8.07 -24.19
C ASP A 99 -0.72 -7.28 -25.48
N GLY A 100 -0.20 -6.04 -25.52
CA GLY A 100 -0.40 -5.17 -26.67
C GLY A 100 0.21 -5.89 -27.85
N MET A 101 -0.57 -6.07 -28.93
CA MET A 101 -0.10 -6.70 -30.16
C MET A 101 1.22 -6.06 -30.56
N THR A 102 2.30 -6.84 -30.59
CA THR A 102 3.59 -6.30 -31.00
C THR A 102 3.54 -5.95 -32.48
N ILE A 103 4.40 -5.04 -32.92
CA ILE A 103 4.51 -4.70 -34.36
C ILE A 103 4.80 -5.96 -35.19
N ASN A 104 5.52 -6.93 -34.62
CA ASN A 104 5.80 -8.21 -35.26
C ASN A 104 4.54 -9.08 -35.41
N ASP A 105 3.67 -9.13 -34.40
CA ASP A 105 2.39 -9.84 -34.48
C ASP A 105 1.45 -9.19 -35.53
N TYR A 106 1.52 -7.86 -35.67
CA TYR A 106 0.79 -7.12 -36.70
C TYR A 106 1.35 -7.41 -38.11
N LEU A 107 2.67 -7.38 -38.28
CA LEU A 107 3.35 -7.66 -39.55
C LEU A 107 3.10 -9.10 -40.04
N GLN A 108 3.11 -10.08 -39.12
CA GLN A 108 2.72 -11.46 -39.44
C GLN A 108 1.26 -11.60 -39.88
N ARG A 109 0.33 -10.82 -39.29
CA ARG A 109 -1.09 -10.86 -39.66
C ARG A 109 -1.39 -10.23 -41.02
N ILE A 110 -0.66 -9.18 -41.39
CA ILE A 110 -0.83 -8.52 -42.69
C ILE A 110 -0.04 -9.20 -43.82
N GLY A 111 0.74 -10.24 -43.51
CA GLY A 111 1.37 -11.10 -44.51
C GLY A 111 2.57 -10.46 -45.22
N GLU A 112 3.23 -9.47 -44.61
CA GLU A 112 4.51 -8.98 -45.10
C GLU A 112 5.64 -9.79 -44.44
N GLU A 113 5.82 -11.03 -44.93
CA GLU A 113 7.16 -11.61 -44.98
C GLU A 113 7.96 -10.86 -46.06
N ALA A 114 9.23 -10.62 -45.77
CA ALA A 114 10.20 -9.91 -46.61
C ALA A 114 10.22 -10.36 -48.09
#